data_AF-A0A431QST9-F1
#
_entry.id   AF-A0A431QST9-F1
#
_cell.length_a   1.000
_cell.length_b   1.000
_cell.length_c   1.000
_cell.angle_alpha   90.00
_cell.angle_beta   90.00
_cell.angle_gamma   90.00
#
_symmetry.space_group_name_H-M   'P 1'
#
loop_
_entity.id
_entity.type
_entity.pdbx_description
1 polymer ?
#
loop_
_entity_poly.entity_id
_entity_poly.type
_entity_poly.pdbx_seq_one_letter_code
_entity_poly.pdbx_strand_id
1 'polypeptide(L)'
;MKTAMILVVLATMLAPSGLRAADYCDDKIEPGESPDGKAMAMIGSMFSIGLAERYCNAPPMPLSQIFIVVEEAHGCGPRERLEAKFKKAIEEGGSKVTTTDDLVREMLSEDGNDLSPAEMDRQAKAAIETEMGGCDELLKTYQDVQERYRNPPKWPPEQEQQRP
;
A
#
# COMPACT_ATOMS: atom_id res chain seq x y z
N MET A 1 6.50 -49.96 26.50
CA MET A 1 6.86 -49.18 25.29
C MET A 1 5.69 -48.25 24.97
N LYS A 2 5.89 -46.93 25.08
CA LYS A 2 5.08 -45.80 24.55
C LYS A 2 4.97 -44.68 25.58
N THR A 3 5.94 -43.76 25.55
CA THR A 3 5.75 -42.34 25.89
C THR A 3 7.07 -41.62 25.62
N ALA A 4 7.24 -41.19 24.38
CA ALA A 4 8.17 -40.13 24.03
C ALA A 4 7.54 -39.37 22.87
N MET A 5 7.78 -38.07 22.82
CA MET A 5 7.28 -37.08 21.87
C MET A 5 5.96 -36.42 22.25
N ILE A 6 6.04 -35.37 23.07
CA ILE A 6 5.34 -34.09 22.77
C ILE A 6 6.27 -32.96 23.25
N LEU A 7 6.30 -31.86 22.48
CA LEU A 7 6.91 -30.55 22.77
C LEU A 7 8.29 -30.25 22.16
N VAL A 8 8.42 -30.46 20.85
CA VAL A 8 9.27 -29.63 19.98
C VAL A 8 8.42 -29.09 18.83
N VAL A 9 7.39 -28.30 19.13
CA VAL A 9 6.63 -27.55 18.10
C VAL A 9 6.18 -26.19 18.65
N LEU A 10 7.07 -25.46 19.33
CA LEU A 10 6.81 -24.09 19.77
C LEU A 10 7.97 -23.13 19.44
N ALA A 11 8.67 -23.39 18.33
CA ALA A 11 9.80 -22.57 17.90
C ALA A 11 9.67 -22.01 16.47
N THR A 12 8.61 -22.36 15.72
CA THR A 12 8.47 -21.96 14.31
C THR A 12 7.61 -20.72 14.07
N MET A 13 7.07 -20.07 15.11
CA MET A 13 6.32 -18.81 14.97
C MET A 13 7.18 -17.54 15.15
N LEU A 14 8.51 -17.68 15.17
CA LEU A 14 9.45 -16.55 15.09
C LEU A 14 10.23 -16.65 13.78
N ALA A 15 9.53 -16.70 12.65
CA ALA A 15 10.15 -16.27 11.41
C ALA A 15 10.41 -14.76 11.57
N PRO A 16 11.66 -14.29 11.46
CA PRO A 16 11.96 -12.88 11.61
C PRO A 16 11.23 -12.12 10.51
N SER A 17 10.45 -11.12 10.89
CA SER A 17 9.87 -10.11 9.99
C SER A 17 10.90 -9.52 9.01
N GLY A 18 12.20 -9.58 9.34
CA GLY A 18 13.29 -9.15 8.48
C GLY A 18 13.53 -10.00 7.22
N LEU A 19 13.17 -11.29 7.19
CA LEU A 19 13.29 -12.10 5.96
C LEU A 19 12.16 -11.79 4.96
N ARG A 20 10.98 -11.41 5.44
CA ARG A 20 9.88 -10.93 4.59
C ARG A 20 10.14 -9.55 4.00
N ALA A 21 10.80 -8.65 4.76
CA ALA A 21 11.14 -7.32 4.28
C ALA A 21 12.24 -7.34 3.19
N ALA A 22 13.24 -8.24 3.30
CA ALA A 22 14.33 -8.31 2.32
C ALA A 22 13.86 -8.73 0.92
N ASP A 23 12.91 -9.66 0.84
CA ASP A 23 12.30 -10.13 -0.42
C ASP A 23 11.30 -9.10 -0.97
N TYR A 24 10.47 -8.53 -0.10
CA TYR A 24 9.44 -7.52 -0.45
C TYR A 24 10.00 -6.22 -1.04
N CYS A 25 11.24 -5.86 -0.68
CA CYS A 25 11.91 -4.64 -1.11
C CYS A 25 12.89 -4.85 -2.27
N ASP A 26 13.17 -6.09 -2.68
CA ASP A 26 13.94 -6.40 -3.88
C ASP A 26 13.01 -6.42 -5.10
N ASP A 27 13.51 -6.02 -6.27
CA ASP A 27 12.71 -5.92 -7.51
C ASP A 27 12.56 -7.29 -8.21
N LYS A 28 13.00 -8.37 -7.57
CA LYS A 28 12.97 -9.73 -8.11
C LYS A 28 11.72 -10.44 -7.62
N ILE A 29 10.69 -10.47 -8.45
CA ILE A 29 9.57 -11.40 -8.26
C ILE A 29 10.16 -12.81 -8.43
N GLU A 30 10.29 -13.56 -7.33
CA GLU A 30 10.70 -14.95 -7.42
C GLU A 30 9.58 -15.77 -8.11
N PRO A 31 9.91 -16.75 -8.99
CA PRO A 31 8.90 -17.59 -9.62
C PRO A 31 8.06 -18.35 -8.57
N GLY A 32 6.82 -17.89 -8.34
CA GLY A 32 5.90 -18.46 -7.35
C GLY A 32 5.57 -17.54 -6.18
N GLU A 33 6.19 -16.36 -6.09
CA GLU A 33 5.78 -15.31 -5.16
C GLU A 33 4.48 -14.67 -5.66
N SER A 34 3.46 -14.58 -4.81
CA SER A 34 2.17 -14.01 -5.19
C SER A 34 2.36 -12.52 -5.52
N PRO A 35 2.04 -12.06 -6.73
CA PRO A 35 2.12 -10.64 -7.11
C PRO A 35 1.19 -9.74 -6.29
N ASP A 36 0.25 -10.33 -5.55
CA ASP A 36 -1.02 -9.67 -5.29
C ASP A 36 -1.00 -8.82 -4.01
N GLY A 37 -0.30 -9.23 -2.94
CA GLY A 37 -0.42 -8.54 -1.64
C GLY A 37 0.05 -7.07 -1.67
N LYS A 38 1.25 -6.84 -2.23
CA LYS A 38 1.87 -5.51 -2.34
C LYS A 38 1.11 -4.60 -3.29
N ALA A 39 0.81 -5.13 -4.48
CA ALA A 39 0.08 -4.38 -5.50
C ALA A 39 -1.32 -4.01 -5.01
N MET A 40 -2.02 -4.93 -4.34
CA MET A 40 -3.35 -4.67 -3.79
C MET A 40 -3.31 -3.69 -2.61
N ALA A 41 -2.30 -3.75 -1.74
CA ALA A 41 -2.12 -2.75 -0.68
C ALA A 41 -1.86 -1.35 -1.24
N MET A 42 -1.03 -1.25 -2.30
CA MET A 42 -0.76 0.00 -3.00
C MET A 42 -2.02 0.56 -3.67
N ILE A 43 -2.69 -0.25 -4.50
CA ILE A 43 -3.90 0.14 -5.23
C ILE A 43 -5.02 0.50 -4.25
N GLY A 44 -5.24 -0.32 -3.22
CA GLY A 44 -6.24 -0.06 -2.19
C GLY A 44 -5.99 1.22 -1.40
N SER A 45 -4.73 1.51 -1.06
CA SER A 45 -4.35 2.77 -0.41
C SER A 45 -4.61 3.96 -1.33
N MET A 46 -4.13 3.90 -2.58
CA MET A 46 -4.33 4.98 -3.55
C MET A 46 -5.81 5.21 -3.87
N PHE A 47 -6.61 4.15 -3.98
CA PHE A 47 -8.05 4.22 -4.21
C PHE A 47 -8.78 4.86 -3.03
N SER A 48 -8.46 4.44 -1.80
CA SER A 48 -9.05 5.03 -0.58
C SER A 48 -8.73 6.51 -0.46
N ILE A 49 -7.48 6.90 -0.72
CA ILE A 49 -7.06 8.30 -0.73
C ILE A 49 -7.77 9.10 -1.82
N GLY A 50 -7.88 8.55 -3.04
CA GLY A 50 -8.62 9.18 -4.12
C GLY A 50 -10.11 9.40 -3.81
N LEU A 51 -10.75 8.41 -3.17
CA LEU A 51 -12.13 8.57 -2.68
C LEU A 51 -12.23 9.66 -1.61
N ALA A 52 -11.28 9.70 -0.66
CA ALA A 52 -11.24 10.72 0.38
C ALA A 52 -11.11 12.14 -0.20
N GLU A 53 -10.23 12.31 -1.19
CA GLU A 53 -9.98 13.58 -1.87
C GLU A 53 -11.21 14.05 -2.66
N ARG A 54 -11.77 13.15 -3.48
CA ARG A 54 -12.85 13.50 -4.41
C ARG A 54 -14.20 13.65 -3.73
N TYR A 55 -14.51 12.79 -2.74
CA TYR A 55 -15.86 12.68 -2.18
C TYR A 55 -15.96 13.11 -0.72
N CYS A 56 -14.84 13.17 0.02
CA CYS A 56 -14.83 13.49 1.46
C CYS A 56 -14.09 14.78 1.80
N ASN A 57 -13.72 15.60 0.79
CA ASN A 57 -13.05 16.89 0.93
C ASN A 57 -11.64 16.81 1.56
N ALA A 58 -10.95 15.67 1.45
CA ALA A 58 -9.54 15.62 1.80
C ALA A 58 -8.70 16.45 0.79
N PRO A 59 -7.61 17.10 1.23
CA PRO A 59 -6.74 17.80 0.29
C PRO A 59 -6.01 16.81 -0.64
N PRO A 60 -5.67 17.19 -1.88
CA PRO A 60 -4.98 16.30 -2.81
C PRO A 60 -3.59 15.89 -2.30
N MET A 61 -3.27 14.60 -2.40
CA MET A 61 -2.04 13.97 -1.98
C MET A 61 -1.26 13.44 -3.20
N PRO A 62 0.03 13.75 -3.34
CA PRO A 62 0.84 13.18 -4.42
C PRO A 62 0.93 11.65 -4.32
N LEU A 63 0.81 10.96 -5.46
CA LEU A 63 0.99 9.50 -5.54
C LEU A 63 2.34 9.03 -4.97
N SER A 64 3.39 9.85 -5.12
CA SER A 64 4.70 9.56 -4.54
C SER A 64 4.66 9.42 -3.03
N GLN A 65 3.84 10.21 -2.32
CA GLN A 65 3.72 10.13 -0.87
C GLN A 65 3.06 8.83 -0.45
N ILE A 66 1.98 8.44 -1.13
CA ILE A 66 1.28 7.17 -0.89
C ILE A 66 2.24 6.00 -1.15
N PHE A 67 2.94 6.03 -2.29
CA PHE A 67 3.95 5.02 -2.65
C PHE A 67 5.00 4.85 -1.55
N ILE A 68 5.61 5.96 -1.12
CA ILE A 68 6.64 5.96 -0.08
C ILE A 68 6.10 5.37 1.22
N VAL A 69 4.92 5.80 1.68
CA VAL A 69 4.35 5.32 2.95
C VAL A 69 4.04 3.83 2.90
N VAL A 70 3.48 3.34 1.79
CA VAL A 70 3.18 1.91 1.64
C VAL A 70 4.47 1.10 1.64
N GLU A 71 5.50 1.52 0.92
CA GLU A 71 6.81 0.84 0.90
C GLU A 71 7.49 0.88 2.29
N GLU A 72 7.49 2.04 2.96
CA GLU A 72 8.03 2.21 4.32
C GLU A 72 7.30 1.33 5.35
N ALA A 73 5.98 1.20 5.25
CA ALA A 73 5.18 0.35 6.12
C ALA A 73 5.54 -1.13 6.02
N HIS A 74 6.13 -1.56 4.90
CA HIS A 74 6.62 -2.91 4.70
C HIS A 74 8.12 -3.07 4.98
N GLY A 75 8.74 -2.04 5.56
CA GLY A 75 10.15 -2.05 5.88
C GLY A 75 11.03 -1.85 4.66
N CYS A 76 10.61 -1.05 3.68
CA CYS A 76 11.47 -0.59 2.59
C CYS A 76 11.96 0.83 2.83
N GLY A 77 13.21 1.09 2.47
CA GLY A 77 13.83 2.40 2.59
C GLY A 77 15.34 2.35 2.36
N PRO A 78 16.06 3.47 2.51
CA PRO A 78 15.58 4.75 3.04
C PRO A 78 14.70 5.51 2.03
N ARG A 79 13.99 6.54 2.49
CA ARG A 79 12.99 7.29 1.71
C ARG A 79 13.54 7.82 0.39
N GLU A 80 14.77 8.33 0.38
CA GLU A 80 15.42 8.89 -0.80
C GLU A 80 15.55 7.85 -1.93
N ARG A 81 15.78 6.57 -1.57
CA ARG A 81 15.81 5.45 -2.52
C ARG A 81 14.44 5.20 -3.12
N LEU A 82 13.38 5.29 -2.30
CA LEU A 82 11.99 5.09 -2.73
C LEU A 82 11.54 6.24 -3.64
N GLU A 83 11.89 7.48 -3.30
CA GLU A 83 11.62 8.65 -4.15
C GLU A 83 12.29 8.52 -5.52
N ALA A 84 13.56 8.12 -5.56
CA ALA A 84 14.27 7.86 -6.81
C ALA A 84 13.62 6.72 -7.62
N LYS A 85 13.18 5.66 -6.95
CA LYS A 85 12.46 4.54 -7.56
C LYS A 85 11.14 4.98 -8.19
N PHE A 86 10.33 5.74 -7.44
CA PHE A 86 9.07 6.29 -7.95
C PHE A 86 9.31 7.19 -9.16
N LYS A 87 10.27 8.11 -9.07
CA LYS A 87 10.62 9.01 -10.18
C LYS A 87 11.04 8.23 -11.43
N LYS A 88 11.94 7.24 -11.26
CA LYS A 88 12.39 6.38 -12.36
C LYS A 88 11.22 5.63 -13.00
N ALA A 89 10.31 5.07 -12.19
CA ALA A 89 9.14 4.36 -12.68
C ALA A 89 8.25 5.25 -13.55
N ILE A 90 8.02 6.51 -13.16
CA ILE A 90 7.25 7.47 -13.97
C ILE A 90 7.99 7.84 -15.26
N GLU A 91 9.31 8.08 -15.18
CA GLU A 91 10.14 8.45 -16.35
C GLU A 91 10.26 7.33 -17.39
N GLU A 92 10.30 6.07 -16.97
CA GLU A 92 10.41 4.90 -17.84
C GLU A 92 9.07 4.49 -18.50
N GLY A 93 8.04 5.35 -18.39
CA GLY A 93 6.72 5.07 -18.95
C GLY A 93 5.87 4.17 -18.06
N GLY A 94 6.04 4.29 -16.74
CA GLY A 94 5.16 3.69 -15.74
C GLY A 94 3.69 4.11 -15.92
N SER A 95 2.83 3.52 -15.10
CA SER A 95 1.36 3.55 -15.23
C SER A 95 0.80 4.88 -15.78
N LYS A 96 -0.20 4.79 -16.67
CA LYS A 96 -0.94 5.95 -17.20
C LYS A 96 -1.67 6.72 -16.08
N VAL A 97 -1.84 6.10 -14.93
CA VAL A 97 -2.37 6.69 -13.70
C VAL A 97 -1.31 7.60 -13.09
N THR A 98 -1.54 8.91 -13.20
CA THR A 98 -0.64 9.93 -12.63
C THR A 98 -1.22 10.62 -11.40
N THR A 99 -2.51 10.42 -11.15
CA THR A 99 -3.23 10.93 -10.00
C THR A 99 -4.09 9.84 -9.35
N THR A 100 -4.43 10.05 -8.08
CA THR A 100 -5.44 9.26 -7.36
C THR A 100 -6.82 9.33 -8.01
N ASP A 101 -7.17 10.45 -8.65
CA ASP A 101 -8.41 10.62 -9.42
C ASP A 101 -8.46 9.71 -10.65
N ASP A 102 -7.35 9.64 -11.39
CA ASP A 102 -7.22 8.73 -12.54
C ASP A 102 -7.41 7.29 -12.11
N LEU A 103 -6.84 6.92 -10.94
CA LEU A 103 -7.00 5.58 -10.39
C LEU A 103 -8.44 5.30 -9.98
N VAL A 104 -9.11 6.24 -9.29
CA VAL A 104 -10.53 6.08 -8.91
C VAL A 104 -11.39 5.86 -10.13
N ARG A 105 -11.15 6.62 -11.22
CA ARG A 105 -11.84 6.42 -12.48
C ARG A 105 -11.58 5.03 -13.06
N GLU A 106 -10.31 4.62 -13.16
CA GLU A 106 -9.94 3.31 -13.69
C GLU A 106 -10.56 2.15 -12.89
N MET A 107 -10.56 2.25 -11.56
CA MET A 107 -11.10 1.23 -10.66
C MET A 107 -12.63 1.14 -10.70
N LEU A 108 -13.33 2.26 -10.95
CA LEU A 108 -14.79 2.29 -11.04
C LEU A 108 -15.31 2.01 -12.46
N SER A 109 -14.48 2.18 -13.49
CA SER A 109 -14.89 1.87 -14.87
C SER A 109 -15.14 0.37 -15.05
N GLU A 110 -16.31 0.01 -15.56
CA GLU A 110 -16.65 -1.38 -15.87
C GLU A 110 -16.10 -1.78 -17.27
N ASP A 111 -15.30 -2.85 -17.33
CA ASP A 111 -14.79 -3.48 -18.56
C ASP A 111 -14.13 -2.51 -19.57
N GLY A 112 -13.54 -1.41 -19.08
CA GLY A 112 -12.87 -0.41 -19.90
C GLY A 112 -13.82 0.56 -20.63
N ASN A 113 -15.12 0.53 -20.31
CA ASN A 113 -16.05 1.58 -20.73
C ASN A 113 -16.10 2.66 -19.66
N ASP A 114 -15.83 3.90 -20.06
CA ASP A 114 -15.98 5.04 -19.17
C ASP A 114 -17.44 5.16 -18.72
N LEU A 115 -17.68 5.03 -17.42
CA LEU A 115 -18.99 5.29 -16.83
C LEU A 115 -19.38 6.75 -17.01
N SER A 116 -20.68 7.02 -17.11
CA SER A 116 -21.13 8.41 -17.04
C SER A 116 -20.76 9.02 -15.68
N PRO A 117 -20.50 10.33 -15.59
CA PRO A 117 -20.14 10.97 -14.32
C PRO A 117 -21.14 10.69 -13.18
N ALA A 118 -22.43 10.59 -13.51
CA ALA A 118 -23.48 10.30 -12.52
C ALA A 118 -23.46 8.85 -12.02
N GLU A 119 -23.07 7.90 -12.87
CA GLU A 119 -22.92 6.49 -12.47
C GLU A 119 -21.66 6.28 -11.64
N MET A 120 -20.55 6.91 -12.04
CA MET A 120 -19.31 6.93 -11.26
C MET A 120 -19.54 7.49 -9.86
N ASP A 121 -20.22 8.64 -9.75
CA ASP A 121 -20.56 9.23 -8.45
C ASP A 121 -21.48 8.33 -7.61
N ARG A 122 -22.39 7.59 -8.25
CA ARG A 122 -23.27 6.65 -7.55
C ARG A 122 -22.47 5.46 -7.01
N GLN A 123 -21.62 4.86 -7.83
CA GLN A 123 -20.79 3.72 -7.44
C GLN A 123 -19.78 4.10 -6.36
N ALA A 124 -19.11 5.25 -6.52
CA ALA A 124 -18.18 5.76 -5.52
C ALA A 124 -18.88 5.97 -4.17
N LYS A 125 -20.06 6.61 -4.15
CA LYS A 125 -20.84 6.78 -2.92
C LYS A 125 -21.26 5.44 -2.32
N ALA A 126 -21.65 4.47 -3.14
CA ALA A 126 -21.96 3.13 -2.64
C ALA A 126 -20.73 2.50 -1.99
N ALA A 127 -19.58 2.46 -2.66
CA ALA A 127 -18.34 1.90 -2.13
C ALA A 127 -17.90 2.60 -0.83
N ILE A 128 -18.00 3.93 -0.76
CA ILE A 128 -17.69 4.71 0.44
C ILE A 128 -18.55 4.25 1.62
N GLU A 129 -19.87 4.16 1.44
CA GLU A 129 -20.80 3.83 2.52
C GLU A 129 -20.79 2.34 2.90
N THR A 130 -20.60 1.43 1.94
CA THR A 130 -20.77 -0.01 2.17
C THR A 130 -19.47 -0.76 2.42
N GLU A 131 -18.36 -0.34 1.82
CA GLU A 131 -17.08 -1.06 1.86
C GLU A 131 -16.03 -0.31 2.68
N MET A 132 -16.01 1.01 2.59
CA MET A 132 -14.95 1.83 3.20
C MET A 132 -15.31 2.38 4.58
N GLY A 133 -16.54 2.15 5.08
CA GLY A 133 -16.97 2.62 6.41
C GLY A 133 -17.35 4.10 6.48
N GLY A 134 -17.59 4.73 5.33
CA GLY A 134 -17.98 6.13 5.21
C GLY A 134 -16.81 7.12 5.16
N CYS A 135 -17.14 8.40 4.98
CA CYS A 135 -16.12 9.45 4.86
C CYS A 135 -15.26 9.62 6.13
N ASP A 136 -15.80 9.38 7.33
CA ASP A 136 -15.02 9.48 8.56
C ASP A 136 -13.86 8.48 8.59
N GLU A 137 -14.06 7.27 8.06
CA GLU A 137 -13.03 6.23 8.03
C GLU A 137 -12.01 6.47 6.92
N LEU A 138 -12.46 6.95 5.76
CA LEU A 138 -11.56 7.40 4.69
C LEU A 138 -10.68 8.58 5.14
N LEU A 139 -11.24 9.53 5.89
CA LEU A 139 -10.47 10.65 6.43
C LEU A 139 -9.46 10.22 7.49
N LYS A 140 -9.74 9.20 8.31
CA LYS A 140 -8.74 8.61 9.22
C LYS A 140 -7.61 7.95 8.44
N THR A 141 -7.94 7.15 7.43
CA THR A 141 -6.94 6.53 6.54
C THR A 141 -6.04 7.59 5.91
N TYR A 142 -6.66 8.66 5.40
CA TYR A 142 -5.95 9.81 4.84
C TYR A 142 -5.01 10.48 5.85
N GLN A 143 -5.48 10.70 7.07
CA GLN A 143 -4.68 11.29 8.15
C GLN A 143 -3.52 10.38 8.58
N ASP A 144 -3.73 9.06 8.66
CA ASP A 144 -2.68 8.09 8.98
C ASP A 144 -1.56 8.11 7.92
N VAL A 145 -1.90 8.16 6.63
CA VAL A 145 -0.90 8.29 5.55
C VAL A 145 -0.11 9.59 5.71
N GLN A 146 -0.78 10.73 5.96
CA GLN A 146 -0.08 11.99 6.19
C GLN A 146 0.82 11.96 7.44
N GLU A 147 0.36 11.32 8.51
CA GLU A 147 1.12 11.21 9.75
C GLU A 147 2.37 10.37 9.55
N ARG A 148 2.27 9.21 8.89
CA ARG A 148 3.42 8.36 8.54
C ARG A 148 4.37 9.05 7.58
N TYR A 149 3.85 9.77 6.60
CA TYR A 149 4.70 10.54 5.70
C TYR A 149 5.49 11.62 6.47
N ARG A 150 4.86 12.32 7.42
CA ARG A 150 5.55 13.31 8.27
C ARG A 150 6.53 12.69 9.26
N ASN A 151 6.28 11.46 9.69
CA ASN A 151 7.08 10.74 10.68
C ASN A 151 7.64 9.43 10.08
N PRO A 152 8.62 9.50 9.16
CA PRO A 152 9.23 8.31 8.57
C PRO A 152 9.79 7.36 9.64
N PRO A 153 9.77 6.04 9.38
CA PRO A 153 10.50 5.10 10.21
C PRO A 153 12.00 5.40 10.18
N LYS A 154 12.70 5.09 11.28
CA LYS A 154 14.17 5.19 11.33
C LYS A 154 14.80 4.15 10.41
N TRP A 155 15.87 4.56 9.71
CA TRP A 155 16.63 3.72 8.80
C TRP A 155 18.12 3.68 9.19
N PRO A 156 18.77 2.49 9.26
CA PRO A 156 18.16 1.16 9.15
C PRO A 156 17.25 0.85 10.35
N PRO A 157 16.27 -0.06 10.22
CA PRO A 157 15.39 -0.45 11.32
C PRO A 157 16.21 -0.93 12.52
N GLU A 158 15.82 -0.57 13.74
CA GLU A 158 16.56 -0.92 14.97
C GLU A 158 16.77 -2.44 15.15
N GLN A 159 15.91 -3.29 14.52
CA GLN A 159 16.07 -4.75 14.51
C GLN A 159 17.28 -5.24 13.68
N GLU A 160 17.76 -4.46 12.71
CA GLU A 160 18.95 -4.80 11.92
C GLU A 160 20.25 -4.35 12.60
N GLN A 161 20.21 -3.33 13.46
CA GLN A 161 21.37 -2.87 14.23
C GLN A 161 21.77 -3.80 15.37
N GLN A 162 20.91 -4.74 15.76
CA GLN A 162 21.17 -5.71 16.83
C GLN A 162 21.71 -7.06 16.31
N ARG A 163 22.02 -7.17 15.01
CA ARG A 163 22.62 -8.38 14.43
C ARG A 163 24.16 -8.28 14.56
N PRO A 164 24.82 -9.19 15.33
CA PRO A 164 26.27 -9.19 15.51
C PRO A 164 27.03 -9.58 14.24
#